data_AF-A0A5R9F6P8-F1
#
_entry.id   AF-A0A5R9F6P8-F1
#
_cell.length_a   1.000
_cell.length_b   1.000
_cell.length_c   1.000
_cell.angle_alpha   90.00
_cell.angle_beta   90.00
_cell.angle_gamma   90.00
#
_symmetry.space_group_name_H-M   'P 1'
#
loop_
_entity.id
_entity.type
_entity.pdbx_description
1 polymer ?
#
loop_
_entity_poly.entity_id
_entity_poly.type
_entity_poly.pdbx_seq_one_letter_code
_entity_poly.pdbx_strand_id
1 'polypeptide(L)'
;MSLAALCLLGIVTYLTFENFSLKQQIDTANKEKENLKANVQEIKTAMQKELVLIEQVSAKNQEKQVSGHYQTWMEAGTYAEDFYNDSNRRFKKDWGRFLAKQAMEQEIDPYIVYELLKVETGNTFDPNLVGPETKYGHAYGMGQFMKNTAPWIAKMAGVEYKEEKLFDPYYSILLSVTYLDYLHQKYKNWDKALTAYHRGMGGLQEFIKDNGHANSWYSEEITTRAKEHKNNEVALAGN
;
A
#
# COMPACT_ATOMS: atom_id res chain seq x y z
N MET A 1 23.84 59.52 12.51
CA MET A 1 23.54 58.07 12.52
C MET A 1 24.84 57.32 12.23
N SER A 2 25.15 56.25 12.97
CA SER A 2 26.37 55.46 12.73
C SER A 2 26.22 54.60 11.47
N LEU A 3 27.35 54.30 10.80
CA LEU A 3 27.38 53.42 9.62
C LEU A 3 26.72 52.06 9.88
N ALA A 4 26.89 51.52 11.10
CA ALA A 4 26.26 50.28 11.54
C ALA A 4 24.73 50.36 11.55
N ALA A 5 24.14 51.50 11.94
CA ALA A 5 22.70 51.69 11.95
C ALA A 5 22.11 51.73 10.52
N LEU A 6 22.85 52.29 9.56
CA LEU A 6 22.46 52.31 8.14
C LEU A 6 22.53 50.91 7.51
N CYS A 7 23.58 50.14 7.82
CA CYS A 7 23.68 48.74 7.37
C CYS A 7 22.57 47.86 7.94
N LEU A 8 22.26 48.00 9.24
CA LEU A 8 21.15 47.29 9.89
C LEU A 8 19.80 47.64 9.23
N LEU A 9 19.57 48.92 8.93
CA LEU A 9 18.34 49.34 8.26
C LEU A 9 18.21 48.71 6.87
N GLY A 10 19.31 48.67 6.09
CA GLY A 10 19.35 48.04 4.77
C GLY A 10 19.09 46.52 4.79
N ILE A 11 19.61 45.82 5.81
CA ILE A 11 19.33 44.39 6.00
C ILE A 11 17.87 44.17 6.36
N VAL A 12 17.30 44.99 7.26
CA VAL A 12 15.90 44.88 7.66
C VAL A 12 14.97 45.16 6.48
N THR A 13 15.24 46.18 5.67
CA THR A 13 14.44 46.48 4.47
C THR A 13 14.56 45.40 3.40
N TYR A 14 15.73 44.80 3.23
CA TYR A 14 15.92 43.66 2.34
C TYR A 14 15.11 42.44 2.80
N LEU A 15 15.21 42.09 4.09
CA LEU A 15 14.48 40.96 4.66
C LEU A 15 12.96 41.16 4.65
N THR A 16 12.47 42.39 4.86
CA THR A 16 11.03 42.67 4.78
C THR A 16 10.52 42.58 3.35
N PHE A 17 11.33 43.02 2.37
CA PHE A 17 11.01 42.88 0.95
C PHE A 17 11.01 41.41 0.49
N GLU A 18 12.02 40.62 0.86
CA GLU A 18 12.04 39.18 0.57
C GLU A 18 10.84 38.46 1.19
N ASN A 19 10.53 38.71 2.47
CA ASN A 19 9.36 38.12 3.13
C ASN A 19 8.04 38.48 2.42
N PHE A 20 7.91 39.72 1.94
CA PHE A 20 6.75 40.13 1.16
C PHE A 20 6.66 39.36 -0.17
N SER A 21 7.78 39.23 -0.89
CA SER A 21 7.82 38.48 -2.15
C SER A 21 7.49 36.99 -1.96
N LEU A 22 8.02 36.37 -0.89
CA LEU A 22 7.73 34.98 -0.54
C LEU A 22 6.26 34.79 -0.19
N LYS A 23 5.65 35.73 0.55
CA LYS A 23 4.22 35.66 0.87
C LYS A 23 3.36 35.73 -0.38
N GLN A 24 3.69 36.60 -1.33
CA GLN A 24 3.00 36.67 -2.61
C GLN A 24 3.11 35.38 -3.43
N GLN A 25 4.28 34.74 -3.42
CA GLN A 25 4.48 33.44 -4.08
C GLN A 25 3.65 32.34 -3.42
N ILE A 26 3.61 32.28 -2.08
CA ILE A 26 2.80 31.32 -1.33
C ILE A 26 1.31 31.52 -1.63
N ASP A 27 0.83 32.76 -1.64
CA ASP A 27 -0.57 33.07 -1.94
C ASP A 27 -0.94 32.67 -3.38
N THR A 28 -0.04 32.90 -4.33
CA THR A 28 -0.21 32.48 -5.72
C THR A 28 -0.26 30.95 -5.84
N ALA A 29 0.70 30.26 -5.23
CA ALA A 29 0.77 28.80 -5.24
C ALA A 29 -0.47 28.16 -4.56
N ASN A 30 -0.97 28.76 -3.48
CA ASN A 30 -2.20 28.30 -2.82
C ASN A 30 -3.42 28.48 -3.74
N LYS A 31 -3.52 29.59 -4.46
CA LYS A 31 -4.60 29.82 -5.42
C LYS A 31 -4.54 28.83 -6.59
N GLU A 32 -3.35 28.58 -7.13
CA GLU A 32 -3.15 27.56 -8.17
C GLU A 32 -3.50 26.15 -7.67
N LYS A 33 -3.13 25.82 -6.43
CA LYS A 33 -3.48 24.54 -5.79
C LYS A 33 -5.00 24.37 -5.66
N GLU A 34 -5.72 25.40 -5.23
CA GLU A 34 -7.19 25.34 -5.12
C GLU A 34 -7.85 25.22 -6.50
N ASN A 35 -7.34 25.94 -7.51
CA ASN A 35 -7.80 25.77 -8.90
C ASN A 35 -7.54 24.35 -9.41
N LEU A 36 -6.36 23.78 -9.12
CA LEU A 36 -6.01 22.42 -9.54
C LEU A 36 -6.91 21.39 -8.86
N LYS A 37 -7.23 21.56 -7.57
CA LYS A 37 -8.20 20.72 -6.87
C LYS A 37 -9.59 20.79 -7.50
N ALA A 38 -10.06 21.99 -7.84
CA ALA A 38 -11.33 22.18 -8.52
C ALA A 38 -11.35 21.45 -9.87
N ASN A 39 -10.30 21.63 -10.70
CA ASN A 39 -10.17 20.95 -11.98
C ASN A 39 -10.14 19.42 -11.83
N VAL A 40 -9.41 18.88 -10.84
CA VAL A 40 -9.39 17.45 -10.55
C VAL A 40 -10.78 16.95 -10.16
N GLN A 41 -11.53 17.73 -9.38
CA GLN A 41 -12.89 17.37 -8.98
C GLN A 41 -13.85 17.38 -10.18
N GLU A 42 -13.72 18.35 -11.08
CA GLU A 42 -14.47 18.41 -12.33
C GLU A 42 -14.17 17.19 -13.21
N ILE A 43 -12.88 16.85 -13.38
CA ILE A 43 -12.46 15.66 -14.14
C ILE A 43 -13.03 14.39 -13.53
N LYS A 44 -12.95 14.22 -12.20
CA LYS A 44 -13.57 13.07 -11.52
C LYS A 44 -15.07 12.98 -11.78
N THR A 45 -15.76 14.11 -11.72
CA THR A 45 -17.22 14.18 -11.93
C THR A 45 -17.58 13.88 -13.39
N ALA A 46 -16.86 14.44 -14.35
CA ALA A 46 -17.06 14.18 -15.77
C ALA A 46 -16.82 12.71 -16.08
N MET A 47 -15.75 12.15 -15.54
CA MET A 47 -15.40 10.75 -15.70
C MET A 47 -16.44 9.82 -15.07
N GLN A 48 -16.96 10.12 -13.87
CA GLN A 48 -18.08 9.39 -13.27
C GLN A 48 -19.34 9.40 -14.16
N LYS A 49 -19.67 10.56 -14.76
CA LYS A 49 -20.79 10.64 -15.71
C LYS A 49 -20.54 9.78 -16.94
N GLU A 50 -19.31 9.77 -17.44
CA GLU A 50 -18.91 8.98 -18.59
C GLU A 50 -18.94 7.47 -18.28
N LEU A 51 -18.56 7.05 -17.06
CA LEU A 51 -18.72 5.69 -16.56
C LEU A 51 -20.18 5.24 -16.53
N VAL A 52 -21.08 6.06 -16.00
CA VAL A 52 -22.52 5.77 -15.98
C VAL A 52 -23.05 5.58 -17.41
N LEU A 53 -22.60 6.43 -18.34
CA LEU A 53 -22.97 6.31 -19.75
C LEU A 53 -22.41 5.02 -20.37
N ILE A 54 -21.14 4.70 -20.11
CA ILE A 54 -20.48 3.47 -20.57
C ILE A 54 -21.18 2.25 -19.98
N GLU A 55 -21.63 2.26 -18.73
CA GLU A 55 -22.41 1.17 -18.12
C GLU A 55 -23.77 0.98 -18.79
N GLN A 56 -24.48 2.07 -19.08
CA GLN A 56 -25.74 2.03 -19.82
C GLN A 56 -25.57 1.49 -21.25
N VAL A 57 -24.46 1.81 -21.91
CA VAL A 57 -24.14 1.34 -23.27
C VAL A 57 -23.62 -0.10 -23.27
N SER A 58 -22.78 -0.46 -22.31
CA SER A 58 -22.21 -1.82 -22.17
C SER A 58 -23.25 -2.86 -21.74
N ALA A 59 -24.27 -2.47 -20.99
CA ALA A 59 -25.46 -3.29 -20.73
C ALA A 59 -26.21 -3.70 -22.02
N LYS A 60 -26.02 -2.96 -23.13
CA LYS A 60 -26.57 -3.30 -24.45
C LYS A 60 -25.64 -4.14 -25.33
N ASN A 61 -24.31 -4.12 -25.12
CA ASN A 61 -23.33 -4.63 -26.09
C ASN A 61 -22.23 -5.58 -25.54
N GLN A 62 -22.38 -6.16 -24.35
CA GLN A 62 -21.43 -7.17 -23.80
C GLN A 62 -19.94 -6.76 -23.72
N GLU A 63 -19.57 -5.47 -23.73
CA GLU A 63 -18.20 -5.01 -23.47
C GLU A 63 -18.06 -4.43 -22.06
N LYS A 64 -17.67 -5.27 -21.09
CA LYS A 64 -17.68 -4.98 -19.64
C LYS A 64 -16.34 -4.47 -19.08
N GLN A 65 -15.27 -4.35 -19.89
CA GLN A 65 -13.90 -4.20 -19.38
C GLN A 65 -13.47 -2.76 -19.01
N VAL A 66 -13.95 -1.73 -19.71
CA VAL A 66 -13.43 -0.36 -19.53
C VAL A 66 -13.91 0.29 -18.22
N SER A 67 -15.17 0.08 -17.83
CA SER A 67 -15.70 0.58 -16.54
C SER A 67 -14.99 -0.06 -15.34
N GLY A 68 -14.82 -1.38 -15.38
CA GLY A 68 -14.19 -2.13 -14.30
C GLY A 68 -12.75 -1.71 -14.05
N HIS A 69 -11.95 -1.48 -15.10
CA HIS A 69 -10.56 -1.09 -14.93
C HIS A 69 -10.41 0.26 -14.21
N TYR A 70 -11.21 1.25 -14.58
CA TYR A 70 -11.17 2.57 -13.94
C TYR A 70 -11.64 2.53 -12.47
N GLN A 71 -12.73 1.80 -12.18
CA GLN A 71 -13.20 1.61 -10.81
C GLN A 71 -12.09 0.99 -9.94
N THR A 72 -11.42 -0.05 -10.43
CA THR A 72 -10.26 -0.65 -9.75
C THR A 72 -9.12 0.34 -9.51
N TRP A 73 -8.80 1.22 -10.47
CA TRP A 73 -7.77 2.25 -10.28
C TRP A 73 -8.13 3.26 -9.18
N MET A 74 -9.39 3.66 -9.11
CA MET A 74 -9.88 4.58 -8.08
C MET A 74 -9.88 3.91 -6.71
N GLU A 75 -10.37 2.67 -6.61
CA GLU A 75 -10.35 1.87 -5.38
C GLU A 75 -8.91 1.67 -4.88
N ALA A 76 -7.99 1.29 -5.77
CA ALA A 76 -6.56 1.18 -5.43
C ALA A 76 -5.98 2.51 -4.92
N GLY A 77 -6.47 3.63 -5.45
CA GLY A 77 -6.11 4.97 -4.98
C GLY A 77 -6.58 5.27 -3.57
N THR A 78 -7.79 4.83 -3.19
CA THR A 78 -8.32 4.97 -1.82
C THR A 78 -7.51 4.16 -0.83
N TYR A 79 -7.32 2.86 -1.09
CA TYR A 79 -6.47 1.99 -0.27
C TYR A 79 -5.06 2.58 -0.08
N ALA A 80 -4.46 3.11 -1.15
CA ALA A 80 -3.15 3.73 -1.07
C ALA A 80 -3.10 4.96 -0.15
N GLU A 81 -4.18 5.74 -0.08
CA GLU A 81 -4.27 6.89 0.83
C GLU A 81 -4.36 6.40 2.28
N ASP A 82 -5.18 5.38 2.53
CA ASP A 82 -5.39 4.82 3.86
C ASP A 82 -4.12 4.17 4.41
N PHE A 83 -3.43 3.34 3.61
CA PHE A 83 -2.14 2.77 3.98
C PHE A 83 -1.09 3.84 4.26
N TYR A 84 -1.05 4.90 3.45
CA TYR A 84 -0.13 6.01 3.65
C TYR A 84 -0.40 6.76 4.96
N ASN A 85 -1.66 6.96 5.32
CA ASN A 85 -2.02 7.64 6.56
C ASN A 85 -1.79 6.75 7.80
N ASP A 86 -2.27 5.51 7.77
CA ASP A 86 -2.11 4.52 8.86
C ASP A 86 -0.63 4.25 9.17
N SER A 87 0.21 4.12 8.14
CA SER A 87 1.65 3.91 8.29
C SER A 87 2.43 5.14 8.77
N ASN A 88 1.76 6.26 9.10
CA ASN A 88 2.39 7.56 9.34
C ASN A 88 3.33 7.95 8.20
N ARG A 89 2.87 7.77 6.95
CA ARG A 89 3.56 8.10 5.70
C ARG A 89 4.78 7.24 5.37
N ARG A 90 5.02 6.17 6.13
CA ARG A 90 6.13 5.23 5.88
C ARG A 90 5.86 4.34 4.66
N PHE A 91 4.60 3.95 4.45
CA PHE A 91 4.19 3.18 3.28
C PHE A 91 3.78 4.13 2.16
N LYS A 92 4.59 4.22 1.09
CA LYS A 92 4.38 5.19 0.01
C LYS A 92 3.10 4.91 -0.77
N LYS A 93 2.44 5.98 -1.24
CA LYS A 93 1.19 5.87 -2.04
C LYS A 93 1.35 5.00 -3.29
N ASP A 94 2.49 5.06 -3.97
CA ASP A 94 2.72 4.25 -5.17
C ASP A 94 2.87 2.75 -4.84
N TRP A 95 3.45 2.41 -3.68
CA TRP A 95 3.47 1.05 -3.16
C TRP A 95 2.05 0.59 -2.82
N GLY A 96 1.25 1.46 -2.18
CA GLY A 96 -0.14 1.19 -1.85
C GLY A 96 -1.02 0.92 -3.07
N ARG A 97 -0.91 1.74 -4.12
CA ARG A 97 -1.67 1.53 -5.36
C ARG A 97 -1.31 0.20 -6.01
N PHE A 98 -0.01 -0.09 -6.08
CA PHE A 98 0.47 -1.34 -6.64
C PHE A 98 -0.03 -2.54 -5.84
N LEU A 99 0.10 -2.51 -4.51
CA LEU A 99 -0.38 -3.56 -3.61
C LEU A 99 -1.88 -3.79 -3.78
N ALA A 100 -2.69 -2.73 -3.72
CA ALA A 100 -4.13 -2.85 -3.83
C ALA A 100 -4.53 -3.45 -5.18
N LYS A 101 -3.92 -3.00 -6.28
CA LYS A 101 -4.17 -3.56 -7.61
C LYS A 101 -3.82 -5.05 -7.68
N GLN A 102 -2.64 -5.44 -7.21
CA GLN A 102 -2.22 -6.84 -7.24
C GLN A 102 -3.11 -7.73 -6.35
N ALA A 103 -3.48 -7.26 -5.16
CA ALA A 103 -4.34 -8.01 -4.25
C ALA A 103 -5.75 -8.20 -4.83
N MET A 104 -6.37 -7.12 -5.35
CA MET A 104 -7.69 -7.20 -5.97
C MET A 104 -7.73 -8.10 -7.21
N GLU A 105 -6.67 -8.10 -8.03
CA GLU A 105 -6.54 -9.01 -9.18
C GLU A 105 -6.54 -10.49 -8.77
N GLN A 106 -6.17 -10.81 -7.53
CA GLN A 106 -6.20 -12.17 -6.96
C GLN A 106 -7.39 -12.38 -5.99
N GLU A 107 -8.37 -11.47 -5.98
CA GLU A 107 -9.51 -11.50 -5.05
C GLU A 107 -9.10 -11.54 -3.56
N ILE A 108 -7.94 -10.96 -3.25
CA ILE A 108 -7.44 -10.79 -1.89
C ILE A 108 -7.80 -9.39 -1.40
N ASP A 109 -8.29 -9.31 -0.18
CA ASP A 109 -8.49 -8.06 0.54
C ASP A 109 -7.15 -7.30 0.68
N PRO A 110 -7.00 -6.09 0.09
CA PRO A 110 -5.77 -5.31 0.18
C PRO A 110 -5.27 -5.08 1.61
N TYR A 111 -6.17 -4.98 2.59
CA TYR A 111 -5.79 -4.81 3.99
C TYR A 111 -5.05 -6.02 4.56
N ILE A 112 -5.34 -7.24 4.10
CA ILE A 112 -4.62 -8.45 4.54
C ILE A 112 -3.16 -8.38 4.14
N VAL A 113 -2.87 -7.95 2.90
CA VAL A 113 -1.49 -7.85 2.39
C VAL A 113 -0.76 -6.69 3.08
N TYR A 114 -1.44 -5.54 3.26
CA TYR A 114 -0.87 -4.40 3.95
C TYR A 114 -0.48 -4.72 5.40
N GLU A 115 -1.40 -5.32 6.17
CA GLU A 115 -1.14 -5.69 7.57
C GLU A 115 -0.10 -6.82 7.67
N LEU A 116 -0.04 -7.73 6.69
CA LEU A 116 1.06 -8.70 6.60
C LEU A 116 2.42 -7.99 6.51
N LEU A 117 2.60 -7.08 5.55
CA LEU A 117 3.87 -6.36 5.38
C LEU A 117 4.21 -5.50 6.61
N LYS A 118 3.19 -4.96 7.27
CA LYS A 118 3.33 -4.19 8.51
C LYS A 118 3.87 -5.08 9.65
N VAL A 119 3.32 -6.29 9.82
CA VAL A 119 3.81 -7.26 10.81
C VAL A 119 5.23 -7.73 10.47
N GLU A 120 5.49 -8.11 9.22
CA GLU A 120 6.81 -8.57 8.76
C GLU A 120 7.92 -7.55 8.97
N THR A 121 7.60 -6.26 8.84
CA THR A 121 8.57 -5.16 8.98
C THR A 121 8.59 -4.50 10.36
N GLY A 122 7.78 -4.97 11.31
CA GLY A 122 7.63 -4.33 12.61
C GLY A 122 7.17 -2.86 12.48
N ASN A 123 6.22 -2.59 11.58
CA ASN A 123 5.63 -1.28 11.28
C ASN A 123 6.60 -0.24 10.66
N THR A 124 7.77 -0.67 10.21
CA THR A 124 8.76 0.23 9.59
C THR A 124 8.57 0.37 8.09
N PHE A 125 8.08 -0.70 7.43
CA PHE A 125 8.05 -0.83 5.98
C PHE A 125 9.42 -0.60 5.33
N ASP A 126 10.52 -0.93 6.03
CA ASP A 126 11.87 -0.79 5.50
C ASP A 126 12.14 -1.84 4.40
N PRO A 127 12.36 -1.42 3.14
CA PRO A 127 12.65 -2.35 2.04
C PRO A 127 13.99 -3.07 2.21
N ASN A 128 14.92 -2.51 2.99
CA ASN A 128 16.24 -3.09 3.21
C ASN A 128 16.30 -4.00 4.45
N LEU A 129 15.16 -4.27 5.08
CA LEU A 129 15.10 -5.06 6.30
C LEU A 129 15.67 -6.47 6.08
N VAL A 130 16.63 -6.84 6.92
CA VAL A 130 17.14 -8.21 7.03
C VAL A 130 16.68 -8.76 8.39
N GLY A 131 15.88 -9.81 8.34
CA GLY A 131 15.39 -10.50 9.52
C GLY A 131 16.51 -11.20 10.31
N PRO A 132 16.23 -11.64 11.54
CA PRO A 132 17.20 -12.34 12.36
C PRO A 132 17.69 -13.64 11.69
N GLU A 133 18.90 -14.06 12.03
CA GLU A 133 19.43 -15.34 11.55
C GLU A 133 18.64 -16.51 12.16
N THR A 134 18.24 -17.45 11.31
CA THR A 134 17.60 -18.71 11.74
C THR A 134 18.40 -19.90 11.23
N LYS A 135 18.02 -21.12 11.63
CA LYS A 135 18.58 -22.36 11.06
C LYS A 135 18.41 -22.49 9.54
N TYR A 136 17.54 -21.69 8.92
CA TYR A 136 17.30 -21.67 7.48
C TYR A 136 17.93 -20.46 6.78
N GLY A 137 18.65 -19.59 7.53
CA GLY A 137 19.21 -18.32 7.06
C GLY A 137 18.36 -17.12 7.47
N HIS A 138 18.54 -16.00 6.77
CA HIS A 138 17.80 -14.75 7.00
C HIS A 138 16.58 -14.62 6.09
N ALA A 139 15.65 -13.77 6.52
CA ALA A 139 14.55 -13.24 5.74
C ALA A 139 14.89 -11.83 5.21
N TYR A 140 14.40 -11.45 4.03
CA TYR A 140 14.80 -10.24 3.34
C TYR A 140 13.61 -9.44 2.81
N GLY A 141 13.72 -8.12 2.90
CA GLY A 141 12.78 -7.16 2.33
C GLY A 141 11.47 -7.04 3.10
N MET A 142 10.51 -6.28 2.57
CA MET A 142 9.24 -6.02 3.26
C MET A 142 8.40 -7.29 3.46
N GLY A 143 8.51 -8.25 2.53
CA GLY A 143 7.81 -9.53 2.62
C GLY A 143 8.53 -10.60 3.44
N GLN A 144 9.72 -10.29 3.97
CA GLN A 144 10.57 -11.19 4.77
C GLN A 144 10.78 -12.57 4.11
N PHE A 145 11.17 -12.57 2.82
CA PHE A 145 11.38 -13.81 2.08
C PHE A 145 12.76 -14.43 2.35
N MET A 146 12.79 -15.75 2.48
CA MET A 146 14.03 -16.51 2.57
C MET A 146 14.57 -16.88 1.17
N LYS A 147 15.90 -16.93 1.01
CA LYS A 147 16.54 -17.25 -0.28
C LYS A 147 16.22 -18.65 -0.82
N ASN A 148 15.84 -19.58 0.04
CA ASN A 148 15.45 -20.93 -0.37
C ASN A 148 13.99 -21.01 -0.85
N THR A 149 13.11 -20.10 -0.44
CA THR A 149 11.69 -20.09 -0.83
C THR A 149 11.39 -19.08 -1.93
N ALA A 150 12.06 -17.93 -1.92
CA ALA A 150 11.85 -16.87 -2.90
C ALA A 150 11.97 -17.31 -4.38
N PRO A 151 12.91 -18.18 -4.79
CA PRO A 151 12.99 -18.62 -6.18
C PRO A 151 11.74 -19.36 -6.65
N TRP A 152 11.14 -20.16 -5.77
CA TRP A 152 9.92 -20.91 -6.07
C TRP A 152 8.70 -19.98 -6.18
N ILE A 153 8.62 -18.96 -5.32
CA ILE A 153 7.56 -17.94 -5.37
C ILE A 153 7.72 -17.05 -6.61
N ALA A 154 8.93 -16.61 -6.93
CA ALA A 154 9.21 -15.82 -8.13
C ALA A 154 8.80 -16.55 -9.42
N LYS A 155 9.11 -17.85 -9.50
CA LYS A 155 8.66 -18.70 -10.61
C LYS A 155 7.14 -18.74 -10.72
N MET A 156 6.44 -18.82 -9.59
CA MET A 156 4.97 -18.80 -9.55
C MET A 156 4.40 -17.45 -10.00
N ALA A 157 5.06 -16.35 -9.63
CA ALA A 157 4.73 -14.99 -10.06
C ALA A 157 5.10 -14.68 -11.52
N GLY A 158 5.77 -15.61 -12.22
CA GLY A 158 6.21 -15.42 -13.60
C GLY A 158 7.34 -14.41 -13.76
N VAL A 159 8.13 -14.17 -12.71
CA VAL A 159 9.24 -13.20 -12.70
C VAL A 159 10.58 -13.87 -12.47
N GLU A 160 11.64 -13.27 -13.01
CA GLU A 160 13.02 -13.72 -12.79
C GLU A 160 13.46 -13.44 -11.35
N TYR A 161 13.87 -14.50 -10.65
CA TYR A 161 14.49 -14.40 -9.33
C TYR A 161 15.90 -13.80 -9.41
N LYS A 162 16.11 -12.71 -8.66
CA LYS A 162 17.43 -12.20 -8.30
C LYS A 162 17.41 -11.83 -6.82
N GLU A 163 18.47 -12.14 -6.10
CA GLU A 163 18.53 -11.94 -4.65
C GLU A 163 18.37 -10.46 -4.28
N GLU A 164 19.03 -9.57 -5.02
CA GLU A 164 18.99 -8.13 -4.83
C GLU A 164 17.57 -7.54 -5.01
N LYS A 165 16.70 -8.21 -5.79
CA LYS A 165 15.31 -7.77 -5.97
C LYS A 165 14.45 -8.01 -4.74
N LEU A 166 14.89 -8.82 -3.77
CA LEU A 166 14.14 -8.98 -2.51
C LEU A 166 14.01 -7.66 -1.75
N PHE A 167 14.94 -6.72 -1.95
CA PHE A 167 14.88 -5.38 -1.38
C PHE A 167 14.08 -4.37 -2.21
N ASP A 168 13.59 -4.76 -3.40
CA ASP A 168 12.69 -3.94 -4.19
C ASP A 168 11.27 -4.03 -3.60
N PRO A 169 10.65 -2.89 -3.23
CA PRO A 169 9.31 -2.88 -2.64
C PRO A 169 8.23 -3.51 -3.52
N TYR A 170 8.25 -3.24 -4.83
CA TYR A 170 7.26 -3.77 -5.77
C TYR A 170 7.43 -5.27 -5.95
N TYR A 171 8.69 -5.73 -6.01
CA TYR A 171 8.99 -7.15 -6.08
C TYR A 171 8.55 -7.89 -4.80
N SER A 172 8.86 -7.33 -3.62
CA SER A 172 8.38 -7.85 -2.33
C SER A 172 6.86 -7.96 -2.29
N ILE A 173 6.14 -6.89 -2.65
CA ILE A 173 4.67 -6.87 -2.68
C ILE A 173 4.12 -7.93 -3.62
N LEU A 174 4.66 -8.01 -4.86
CA LEU A 174 4.22 -9.00 -5.85
C LEU A 174 4.36 -10.42 -5.30
N LEU A 175 5.53 -10.76 -4.76
CA LEU A 175 5.77 -12.10 -4.21
C LEU A 175 4.86 -12.39 -3.01
N SER A 176 4.58 -11.40 -2.15
CA SER A 176 3.68 -11.56 -1.01
C SER A 176 2.25 -11.86 -1.45
N VAL A 177 1.75 -11.09 -2.42
CA VAL A 177 0.41 -11.33 -3.02
C VAL A 177 0.36 -12.72 -3.67
N THR A 178 1.33 -13.06 -4.52
CA THR A 178 1.38 -14.36 -5.19
C THR A 178 1.42 -15.51 -4.20
N TYR A 179 2.23 -15.41 -3.15
CA TYR A 179 2.35 -16.50 -2.20
C TYR A 179 1.10 -16.63 -1.32
N LEU A 180 0.50 -15.51 -0.90
CA LEU A 180 -0.77 -15.53 -0.18
C LEU A 180 -1.90 -16.12 -1.03
N ASP A 181 -1.99 -15.75 -2.30
CA ASP A 181 -2.97 -16.32 -3.24
C ASP A 181 -2.81 -17.84 -3.30
N TYR A 182 -1.59 -18.34 -3.55
CA TYR A 182 -1.32 -19.78 -3.56
C TYR A 182 -1.74 -20.49 -2.26
N LEU A 183 -1.36 -19.94 -1.11
CA LEU A 183 -1.66 -20.53 0.18
C LEU A 183 -3.16 -20.50 0.47
N HIS A 184 -3.83 -19.40 0.16
CA HIS A 184 -5.27 -19.26 0.32
C HIS A 184 -6.03 -20.18 -0.63
N GLN A 185 -5.60 -20.32 -1.89
CA GLN A 185 -6.18 -21.29 -2.80
C GLN A 185 -5.98 -22.73 -2.33
N LYS A 186 -4.81 -23.05 -1.78
CA LYS A 186 -4.49 -24.39 -1.25
C LYS A 186 -5.34 -24.76 -0.04
N TYR A 187 -5.56 -23.82 0.88
CA TYR A 187 -6.18 -24.12 2.17
C TYR A 187 -7.62 -23.64 2.32
N LYS A 188 -8.07 -22.72 1.45
CA LYS A 188 -9.39 -22.05 1.47
C LYS A 188 -9.74 -21.49 2.86
N ASN A 189 -8.73 -21.03 3.58
CA ASN A 189 -8.84 -20.57 4.96
C ASN A 189 -7.67 -19.64 5.29
N TRP A 190 -7.99 -18.41 5.69
CA TRP A 190 -6.98 -17.37 6.00
C TRP A 190 -6.09 -17.73 7.18
N ASP A 191 -6.61 -18.40 8.21
CA ASP A 191 -5.78 -18.86 9.33
C ASP A 191 -4.70 -19.84 8.90
N LYS A 192 -5.06 -20.79 8.04
CA LYS A 192 -4.08 -21.71 7.46
C LYS A 192 -3.12 -20.99 6.53
N ALA A 193 -3.60 -20.06 5.69
CA ALA A 193 -2.76 -19.35 4.74
C ALA A 193 -1.73 -18.45 5.43
N LEU A 194 -2.16 -17.58 6.34
CA LEU A 194 -1.29 -16.65 7.06
C LEU A 194 -0.34 -17.39 8.00
N THR A 195 -0.83 -18.41 8.70
CA THR A 195 0.06 -19.25 9.50
C THR A 195 1.08 -19.96 8.61
N ALA A 196 0.70 -20.54 7.47
CA ALA A 196 1.66 -21.15 6.55
C ALA A 196 2.63 -20.15 5.90
N TYR A 197 2.24 -18.89 5.71
CA TYR A 197 3.14 -17.84 5.24
C TYR A 197 4.28 -17.66 6.24
N HIS A 198 3.93 -17.43 7.51
CA HIS A 198 4.88 -17.11 8.57
C HIS A 198 5.81 -18.27 8.97
N ARG A 199 5.31 -19.52 9.03
CA ARG A 199 6.11 -20.69 9.49
C ARG A 199 6.29 -21.80 8.46
N GLY A 200 5.91 -21.54 7.20
CA GLY A 200 5.89 -22.54 6.15
C GLY A 200 4.75 -23.55 6.29
N MET A 201 4.46 -24.27 5.19
CA MET A 201 3.39 -25.27 5.13
C MET A 201 3.62 -26.45 6.11
N GLY A 202 4.87 -26.86 6.33
CA GLY A 202 5.21 -27.87 7.34
C GLY A 202 5.00 -27.36 8.76
N GLY A 203 5.42 -26.13 9.04
CA GLY A 203 5.20 -25.49 10.34
C GLY A 203 3.71 -25.27 10.65
N LEU A 204 2.86 -25.05 9.63
CA LEU A 204 1.41 -25.05 9.81
C LEU A 204 0.91 -26.40 10.34
N GLN A 205 1.38 -27.53 9.78
CA GLN A 205 0.93 -28.86 10.21
C GLN A 205 1.33 -29.12 11.66
N GLU A 206 2.56 -28.75 12.03
CA GLU A 206 3.06 -28.85 13.40
C GLU A 206 2.23 -27.97 14.35
N PHE A 207 1.95 -26.72 13.96
CA PHE A 207 1.13 -25.82 14.76
C PHE A 207 -0.29 -26.37 15.00
N ILE A 208 -0.96 -26.88 13.95
CA ILE A 208 -2.29 -27.49 14.09
C ILE A 208 -2.24 -28.73 14.98
N LYS A 209 -1.20 -29.55 14.85
CA LYS A 209 -1.03 -30.75 15.69
C LYS A 209 -0.92 -30.38 17.17
N ASP A 210 -0.18 -29.33 17.49
CA ASP A 210 0.10 -28.95 18.87
C ASP A 210 -1.04 -28.15 19.52
N ASN A 211 -1.79 -27.36 18.73
CA ASN A 211 -2.80 -26.43 19.25
C ASN A 211 -4.26 -26.82 18.91
N GLY A 212 -4.46 -27.73 17.96
CA GLY A 212 -5.80 -28.13 17.48
C GLY A 212 -6.48 -27.15 16.52
N HIS A 213 -5.85 -26.01 16.20
CA HIS A 213 -6.36 -25.00 15.26
C HIS A 213 -5.24 -24.33 14.46
N ALA A 214 -5.61 -23.61 13.39
CA ALA A 214 -4.66 -22.89 12.53
C ALA A 214 -4.53 -21.40 12.86
N ASN A 215 -5.43 -20.84 13.68
CA ASN A 215 -5.41 -19.44 14.09
C ASN A 215 -4.23 -19.20 15.03
N SER A 216 -3.11 -18.72 14.48
CA SER A 216 -1.95 -18.30 15.25
C SER A 216 -2.02 -16.81 15.54
N TRP A 217 -1.24 -16.31 16.51
CA TRP A 217 -1.15 -14.87 16.81
C TRP A 217 -0.93 -14.02 15.54
N TYR A 218 -0.14 -14.55 14.59
CA TYR A 218 0.16 -13.88 13.33
C TYR A 218 -1.08 -13.75 12.44
N SER A 219 -1.88 -14.82 12.34
CA SER A 219 -3.15 -14.76 11.59
C SER A 219 -4.18 -13.87 12.29
N GLU A 220 -4.30 -14.02 13.61
CA GLU A 220 -5.26 -13.27 14.41
C GLU A 220 -4.99 -11.76 14.32
N GLU A 221 -3.73 -11.34 14.47
CA GLU A 221 -3.31 -9.94 14.36
C GLU A 221 -3.69 -9.36 12.99
N ILE A 222 -3.26 -10.01 11.90
CA ILE A 222 -3.48 -9.53 10.53
C ILE A 222 -4.98 -9.47 10.20
N THR A 223 -5.72 -10.54 10.50
CA THR A 223 -7.15 -10.61 10.15
C THR A 223 -7.99 -9.66 10.99
N THR A 224 -7.61 -9.40 12.24
CA THR A 224 -8.30 -8.45 13.11
C THR A 224 -8.07 -7.03 12.63
N ARG A 225 -6.82 -6.62 12.41
CA ARG A 225 -6.51 -5.27 11.91
C ARG A 225 -7.10 -5.00 10.53
N ALA A 226 -7.08 -6.00 9.63
CA ALA A 226 -7.71 -5.85 8.33
C ALA A 226 -9.22 -5.60 8.42
N LYS A 227 -9.91 -6.25 9.37
CA LYS A 227 -11.34 -5.99 9.64
C LYS A 227 -11.58 -4.61 10.26
N GLU A 228 -10.68 -4.13 11.12
CA GLU A 228 -10.78 -2.80 11.74
C GLU A 228 -10.79 -1.69 10.67
N HIS A 229 -9.91 -1.78 9.67
CA HIS A 229 -9.90 -0.83 8.55
C HIS A 229 -11.24 -0.79 7.81
N LYS A 230 -11.80 -1.96 7.48
CA LYS A 230 -13.11 -2.08 6.82
C LYS A 230 -14.25 -1.49 7.65
N ASN A 231 -14.23 -1.72 8.96
CA ASN A 231 -15.27 -1.17 9.84
C ASN A 231 -15.17 0.36 9.93
N ASN A 232 -13.97 0.91 9.90
CA ASN A 232 -13.74 2.35 9.90
C ASN A 232 -14.21 3.00 8.59
N GLU A 233 -13.99 2.36 7.43
CA GLU A 233 -14.54 2.81 6.15
C GLU A 233 -16.08 2.90 6.18
N VAL A 234 -16.74 1.86 6.70
CA VAL A 234 -18.22 1.82 6.79
C VAL A 234 -18.75 2.89 7.75
N ALA A 235 -18.07 3.12 8.88
CA ALA A 235 -18.46 4.16 9.83
C ALA A 235 -18.32 5.58 9.27
N LEU A 236 -17.33 5.82 8.40
CA LEU A 236 -17.13 7.11 7.74
C LEU A 236 -18.11 7.35 6.58
N ALA A 237 -18.58 6.29 5.91
CA ALA A 237 -19.55 6.39 4.82
C ALA A 237 -21.01 6.57 5.31
N GLY A 238 -21.29 6.27 6.58
CA GLY A 238 -22.63 6.34 7.18
C GLY A 238 -22.98 7.67 7.88
N ASN A 239 -22.08 8.66 7.89
CA ASN A 239 -22.25 9.96 8.54
C ASN A 239 -22.34 11.12 7.53
#